data_AF-A0A9D2P9F7-F1
#
_entry.id   AF-A0A9D2P9F7-F1
#
_cell.length_a   1.000
_cell.length_b   1.000
_cell.length_c   1.000
_cell.angle_alpha   90.00
_cell.angle_beta   90.00
_cell.angle_gamma   90.00
#
_symmetry.space_group_name_H-M   'P 1'
#
loop_
_entity.id
_entity.type
_entity.pdbx_description
1 polymer ?
#
loop_
_entity_poly.entity_id
_entity_poly.type
_entity_poly.pdbx_seq_one_letter_code
_entity_poly.pdbx_strand_id
1 'polypeptide(L)'
;MELIEKAAYLQGLMEGLGLDESTKEGKVLHAMSDLLAEMAASIKAMEQDVTQAESELDGLREDVEELQADFYEDGEDDADAPCYEVDCPGCGETVYVTEEDLDAGEAFCPNCGCTFEVALDDAEEGAGEAGSAEDEQDASYEVTCPSCGAVTVLDEETLLSGKARCAGCGKPLEIDLPDEN
;
A
#
# COMPACT_ATOMS: atom_id res chain seq x y z
N MET A 1 5.58 19.79 -46.90
CA MET A 1 4.25 19.90 -47.53
C MET A 1 3.28 19.22 -46.59
N GLU A 2 2.45 20.04 -45.97
CA GLU A 2 1.43 19.64 -45.00
C GLU A 2 0.40 18.70 -45.63
N LEU A 3 -0.29 17.92 -44.80
CA LEU A 3 -1.28 16.95 -45.28
C LEU A 3 -2.41 17.64 -46.05
N ILE A 4 -2.80 18.83 -45.60
CA ILE A 4 -3.79 19.69 -46.27
C ILE A 4 -3.32 20.21 -47.63
N GLU A 5 -2.03 20.50 -47.78
CA GLU A 5 -1.45 20.94 -49.06
C GLU A 5 -1.40 19.79 -50.06
N LYS A 6 -1.10 18.57 -49.59
CA LYS A 6 -1.12 17.36 -50.40
C LYS A 6 -2.54 17.00 -50.85
N ALA A 7 -3.53 17.13 -49.97
CA ALA A 7 -4.93 16.89 -50.29
C ALA A 7 -5.45 17.89 -51.33
N ALA A 8 -5.17 19.19 -51.14
CA ALA A 8 -5.54 20.24 -52.09
C ALA A 8 -4.86 20.05 -53.46
N TYR A 9 -3.59 19.65 -53.48
CA TYR A 9 -2.87 19.33 -54.72
C TYR A 9 -3.50 18.15 -55.47
N LEU A 10 -3.90 17.09 -54.75
CA LEU A 10 -4.59 15.94 -55.34
C LEU A 10 -5.97 16.31 -55.89
N GLN A 11 -6.74 17.14 -55.17
CA GLN A 11 -8.02 17.68 -55.65
C GLN A 11 -7.83 18.42 -56.97
N GLY A 12 -6.87 19.35 -57.05
CA GLY A 12 -6.59 20.10 -58.28
C GLY A 12 -6.17 19.21 -59.46
N LEU A 13 -5.42 18.13 -59.20
CA LEU A 13 -5.11 17.14 -60.23
C LEU A 13 -6.35 16.37 -60.71
N MET A 14 -7.25 16.01 -59.79
CA MET A 14 -8.50 15.29 -60.12
C MET A 14 -9.47 16.16 -60.91
N GLU A 15 -9.56 17.46 -60.60
CA GLU A 15 -10.30 18.43 -61.39
C GLU A 15 -9.70 18.60 -62.79
N GLY A 16 -8.37 18.70 -62.89
CA GLY A 16 -7.66 18.85 -64.17
C GLY A 16 -7.73 17.62 -65.08
N LEU A 17 -8.00 16.43 -64.52
CA LEU A 17 -8.23 15.19 -65.26
C LEU A 17 -9.58 15.20 -66.02
N GLY A 18 -10.50 16.10 -65.68
CA GLY A 18 -11.80 16.20 -66.34
C GLY A 18 -12.69 14.97 -66.12
N LEU A 19 -12.69 14.43 -64.90
CA LEU A 19 -13.51 13.27 -64.54
C LEU A 19 -15.00 13.57 -64.69
N ASP A 20 -15.72 12.70 -65.38
CA ASP A 20 -17.16 12.83 -65.57
C ASP A 20 -17.92 12.33 -64.34
N GLU A 21 -18.43 13.26 -63.54
CA GLU A 21 -19.25 13.01 -62.35
C GLU A 21 -20.60 12.34 -62.64
N SER A 22 -21.00 12.20 -63.91
CA SER A 22 -22.19 11.41 -64.27
C SER A 22 -21.92 9.90 -64.24
N THR A 23 -20.66 9.49 -64.36
CA THR A 23 -20.24 8.08 -64.32
C THR A 23 -20.14 7.55 -62.89
N LYS A 24 -20.19 6.23 -62.72
CA LYS A 24 -20.05 5.63 -61.38
C LYS A 24 -18.64 5.83 -60.83
N GLU A 25 -17.66 5.70 -61.70
CA GLU A 25 -16.24 5.85 -61.42
C GLU A 25 -15.91 7.30 -61.02
N GLY A 26 -16.44 8.29 -61.75
CA GLY A 26 -16.26 9.71 -61.43
C GLY A 26 -16.84 10.09 -60.07
N LYS A 27 -18.04 9.60 -59.74
CA LYS A 27 -18.66 9.82 -58.41
C LYS A 27 -17.83 9.23 -57.27
N VAL A 28 -17.30 8.02 -57.45
CA VAL A 28 -16.46 7.37 -56.43
C VAL A 28 -15.16 8.17 -56.23
N LEU A 29 -14.48 8.55 -57.32
CA LEU A 29 -13.24 9.30 -57.25
C LEU A 29 -13.44 10.68 -56.62
N HIS A 30 -14.53 11.38 -56.95
CA HIS A 30 -14.84 12.67 -56.33
C HIS A 30 -15.10 12.51 -54.82
N ALA A 31 -15.91 11.53 -54.41
CA ALA A 31 -16.16 11.26 -53.00
C ALA A 31 -14.89 10.87 -52.23
N MET A 32 -13.97 10.12 -52.85
CA MET A 32 -12.67 9.81 -52.25
C MET A 32 -11.79 11.05 -52.08
N SER A 33 -11.81 11.96 -53.06
CA SER A 33 -11.10 13.23 -53.02
C SER A 33 -11.58 14.12 -51.88
N ASP A 34 -12.90 14.24 -51.74
CA ASP A 34 -13.54 15.04 -50.69
C ASP A 34 -13.25 14.46 -49.30
N LEU A 35 -13.36 13.14 -49.16
CA LEU A 35 -12.99 12.45 -47.93
C LEU A 35 -11.53 12.71 -47.54
N LEU A 36 -10.59 12.68 -48.50
CA LEU A 36 -9.18 12.97 -48.23
C LEU A 36 -8.98 14.43 -47.78
N ALA A 37 -9.72 15.37 -48.35
CA ALA A 37 -9.68 16.77 -47.94
C ALA A 37 -10.24 16.97 -46.52
N GLU A 38 -11.38 16.34 -46.20
CA GLU A 38 -11.98 16.37 -44.86
C GLU A 38 -11.06 15.72 -43.81
N MET A 39 -10.46 14.57 -44.14
CA MET A 39 -9.48 13.91 -43.26
C MET A 39 -8.26 14.80 -43.01
N ALA A 40 -7.75 15.48 -44.04
CA ALA A 40 -6.61 16.39 -43.90
C ALA A 40 -6.96 17.60 -43.01
N ALA A 41 -8.17 18.15 -43.16
CA ALA A 41 -8.65 19.23 -42.29
C ALA A 41 -8.84 18.77 -40.84
N SER A 42 -9.40 17.58 -40.63
CA SER A 42 -9.61 17.01 -39.29
C SER A 42 -8.29 16.71 -38.58
N ILE A 43 -7.28 16.20 -39.29
CA ILE A 43 -5.96 15.95 -38.72
C ILE A 43 -5.33 17.28 -38.30
N LYS A 44 -5.40 18.32 -39.14
CA LYS A 44 -4.88 19.64 -38.81
C LYS A 44 -5.56 20.27 -37.59
N ALA A 45 -6.88 20.10 -37.46
CA ALA A 45 -7.61 20.55 -36.27
C ALA A 45 -7.12 19.81 -35.02
N MET A 46 -6.93 18.50 -35.11
CA MET A 46 -6.41 17.69 -34.01
C MET A 46 -4.97 18.08 -33.62
N GLU A 47 -4.10 18.36 -34.58
CA GLU A 47 -2.74 18.86 -34.31
C GLU A 47 -2.78 20.18 -33.53
N GLN A 48 -3.67 21.10 -33.92
CA GLN A 48 -3.88 22.36 -33.20
C GLN A 48 -4.42 22.13 -31.78
N ASP A 49 -5.38 21.23 -31.61
CA ASP A 49 -5.95 20.89 -30.30
C ASP A 49 -4.88 20.28 -29.38
N VAL A 50 -4.00 19.42 -29.92
CA VAL A 50 -2.88 18.85 -29.16
C VAL A 50 -1.90 19.94 -28.71
N THR A 51 -1.48 20.83 -29.61
CA THR A 51 -0.59 21.95 -29.24
C THR A 51 -1.21 22.87 -28.19
N GLN A 52 -2.53 23.09 -28.26
CA GLN A 52 -3.24 23.87 -27.25
C GLN A 52 -3.24 23.14 -25.89
N ALA A 53 -3.54 21.84 -25.88
CA ALA A 53 -3.55 21.03 -24.66
C ALA A 53 -2.15 20.94 -24.02
N GLU A 54 -1.08 20.86 -24.81
CA GLU A 54 0.30 20.91 -24.31
C GLU A 54 0.60 22.23 -23.60
N SER A 55 0.14 23.35 -24.16
CA SER A 55 0.32 24.68 -23.55
C SER A 55 -0.46 24.81 -22.23
N GLU A 56 -1.66 24.27 -22.16
CA GLU A 56 -2.47 24.24 -20.94
C GLU A 56 -1.85 23.34 -19.87
N LEU A 57 -1.30 22.19 -20.26
CA LEU A 57 -0.60 21.27 -19.37
C LEU A 57 0.65 21.93 -18.77
N ASP A 58 1.42 22.67 -19.56
CA ASP A 58 2.59 23.39 -19.07
C ASP A 58 2.19 24.50 -18.08
N GLY A 59 1.07 25.20 -18.30
CA GLY A 59 0.53 26.14 -17.31
C GLY A 59 0.12 25.47 -16.01
N LEU A 60 -0.60 24.33 -16.08
CA LEU A 60 -0.97 23.57 -14.89
C LEU A 60 0.25 23.02 -14.12
N ARG A 61 1.33 22.68 -14.83
CA ARG A 61 2.58 22.25 -14.17
C ARG A 61 3.18 23.37 -13.36
N GLU A 62 3.24 24.58 -13.90
CA GLU A 62 3.71 25.77 -13.18
C GLU A 62 2.82 26.04 -11.95
N ASP A 63 1.50 25.98 -12.10
CA ASP A 63 0.55 26.16 -10.98
C ASP A 63 0.79 25.12 -9.86
N VAL A 64 1.05 23.85 -10.21
CA VAL A 64 1.35 22.80 -9.22
C VAL A 64 2.70 23.04 -8.55
N GLU A 65 3.71 23.48 -9.29
CA GLU A 65 5.03 23.80 -8.73
C GLU A 65 4.95 24.98 -7.74
N GLU A 66 4.14 26.00 -8.03
CA GLU A 66 3.87 27.12 -7.11
C GLU A 66 3.17 26.64 -5.83
N LEU A 67 2.09 25.87 -5.95
CA LEU A 67 1.39 25.29 -4.80
C LEU A 67 2.30 24.38 -3.95
N GLN A 68 3.19 23.64 -4.60
CA GLN A 68 4.15 22.79 -3.93
C GLN A 68 5.14 23.65 -3.13
N ALA A 69 5.67 24.72 -3.73
CA ALA A 69 6.58 25.63 -3.04
C ALA A 69 5.92 26.25 -1.81
N ASP A 70 4.66 26.71 -1.91
CA ASP A 70 3.90 27.25 -0.78
C ASP A 70 3.74 26.23 0.37
N PHE A 71 3.49 24.95 0.04
CA PHE A 71 3.34 23.89 1.05
C PHE A 71 4.65 23.54 1.75
N TYR A 72 5.77 23.56 1.04
CA TYR A 72 7.09 23.26 1.62
C TYR A 72 7.73 24.47 2.32
N GLU A 73 7.49 25.71 1.87
CA GLU A 73 8.02 26.92 2.53
C GLU A 73 7.30 27.27 3.85
N ASP A 74 6.02 26.89 4.02
CA ASP A 74 5.26 27.10 5.27
C ASP A 74 5.25 25.84 6.18
N GLY A 75 5.90 24.74 5.74
CA GLY A 75 5.83 23.41 6.37
C GLY A 75 7.08 22.95 7.14
N GLU A 76 8.10 23.79 7.33
CA GLU A 76 9.31 23.43 8.09
C GLU A 76 9.14 23.44 9.63
N ASP A 77 7.92 23.45 10.18
CA ASP A 77 7.72 23.38 11.65
C ASP A 77 6.57 22.46 12.11
N ASP A 78 5.89 21.73 11.22
CA ASP A 78 4.80 20.81 11.60
C ASP A 78 4.81 19.44 10.89
N ALA A 79 5.67 19.25 9.87
CA ALA A 79 5.83 17.96 9.18
C ALA A 79 6.93 17.06 9.78
N ASP A 80 7.73 17.58 10.72
CA ASP A 80 8.74 16.82 11.47
C ASP A 80 8.19 16.26 12.80
N ALA A 81 6.89 16.45 13.08
CA ALA A 81 6.25 15.75 14.18
C ALA A 81 6.38 14.23 13.94
N PRO A 82 6.97 13.47 14.89
CA PRO A 82 7.16 12.04 14.70
C PRO A 82 5.80 11.38 14.47
N CYS A 83 5.62 10.79 13.29
CA CYS A 83 4.46 9.98 12.94
C CYS A 83 4.79 8.51 13.16
N TYR A 84 3.84 7.76 13.73
CA TYR A 84 3.98 6.35 14.06
C TYR A 84 3.05 5.52 13.18
N GLU A 85 3.51 4.34 12.77
CA GLU A 85 2.73 3.39 11.96
C GLU A 85 1.94 2.45 12.87
N VAL A 86 0.61 2.44 12.72
CA VAL A 86 -0.30 1.58 13.50
C VAL A 86 -1.30 0.90 12.58
N ASP A 87 -1.47 -0.41 12.73
CA ASP A 87 -2.45 -1.16 11.96
C ASP A 87 -3.87 -0.95 12.50
N CYS A 88 -4.79 -0.53 11.62
CA CYS A 88 -6.18 -0.33 12.02
C CYS A 88 -6.87 -1.67 12.36
N PRO A 89 -7.47 -1.85 13.55
CA PRO A 89 -8.14 -3.11 13.92
C PRO A 89 -9.43 -3.37 13.13
N GLY A 90 -10.01 -2.35 12.48
CA GLY A 90 -11.24 -2.47 11.71
C GLY A 90 -11.04 -2.96 10.28
N CYS A 91 -10.03 -2.46 9.58
CA CYS A 91 -9.78 -2.78 8.16
C CYS A 91 -8.41 -3.43 7.88
N GLY A 92 -7.48 -3.42 8.83
CA GLY A 92 -6.15 -4.01 8.68
C GLY A 92 -5.19 -3.20 7.79
N GLU A 93 -5.53 -1.95 7.48
CA GLU A 93 -4.65 -1.03 6.76
C GLU A 93 -3.77 -0.26 7.75
N THR A 94 -2.52 -0.01 7.36
CA THR A 94 -1.57 0.79 8.16
C THR A 94 -1.97 2.27 8.10
N VAL A 95 -2.09 2.89 9.27
CA VAL A 95 -2.45 4.31 9.44
C VAL A 95 -1.29 5.03 10.13
N TYR A 96 -1.03 6.26 9.71
CA TYR A 96 -0.06 7.15 10.34
C TYR A 96 -0.76 7.97 11.43
N VAL A 97 -0.26 7.90 12.65
CA VAL A 97 -0.77 8.63 13.83
C VAL A 97 0.29 9.58 14.36
N THR A 98 -0.11 10.73 14.91
CA THR A 98 0.82 11.72 15.48
C THR A 98 1.06 11.50 16.97
N GLU A 99 2.05 12.17 17.56
CA GLU A 99 2.25 12.18 19.03
C GLU A 99 1.00 12.67 19.79
N GLU A 100 0.22 13.59 19.21
CA GLU A 100 -1.03 14.08 19.82
C GLU A 100 -2.12 13.00 19.85
N ASP A 101 -2.22 12.15 18.81
CA ASP A 101 -3.16 11.02 18.77
C ASP A 101 -2.77 9.95 19.81
N LEU A 102 -1.47 9.77 20.03
CA LEU A 102 -0.94 8.87 21.06
C LEU A 102 -1.23 9.39 22.47
N ASP A 103 -1.01 10.69 22.70
CA ASP A 103 -1.32 11.34 23.99
C ASP A 103 -2.82 11.33 24.29
N ALA A 104 -3.66 11.43 23.25
CA ALA A 104 -5.11 11.27 23.38
C ALA A 104 -5.53 9.81 23.64
N GLY A 105 -4.70 8.84 23.25
CA GLY A 105 -4.95 7.41 23.38
C GLY A 105 -5.97 6.86 22.36
N GLU A 106 -6.39 7.66 21.38
CA GLU A 106 -7.33 7.28 20.34
C GLU A 106 -6.93 7.85 18.98
N ALA A 107 -6.97 7.02 17.93
CA ALA A 107 -6.67 7.44 16.57
C ALA A 107 -7.85 7.16 15.62
N PHE A 108 -7.90 7.95 14.55
CA PHE A 108 -8.93 7.84 13.52
C PHE A 108 -8.36 7.21 12.25
N CYS A 109 -8.96 6.12 11.79
CA CYS A 109 -8.59 5.54 10.50
C CYS A 109 -9.37 6.21 9.34
N PRO A 110 -8.69 6.86 8.39
CA PRO A 110 -9.34 7.52 7.25
C PRO A 110 -9.98 6.54 6.25
N ASN A 111 -9.60 5.27 6.30
CA ASN A 111 -10.08 4.24 5.37
C ASN A 111 -11.42 3.62 5.82
N CYS A 112 -11.56 3.23 7.11
CA CYS A 112 -12.80 2.65 7.65
C CYS A 112 -13.70 3.68 8.34
N GLY A 113 -13.18 4.85 8.72
CA GLY A 113 -13.89 5.84 9.54
C GLY A 113 -14.08 5.41 11.00
N CYS A 114 -13.31 4.43 11.47
CA CYS A 114 -13.39 3.89 12.81
C CYS A 114 -12.34 4.54 13.72
N THR A 115 -12.77 4.96 14.91
CA THR A 115 -11.89 5.42 16.00
C THR A 115 -11.47 4.20 16.82
N PHE A 116 -10.18 4.09 17.13
CA PHE A 116 -9.63 2.96 17.86
C PHE A 116 -8.58 3.42 18.87
N GLU A 117 -8.44 2.65 19.94
CA GLU A 117 -7.44 2.93 20.97
C GLU A 117 -6.04 2.58 20.45
N VAL A 118 -5.09 3.50 20.63
CA VAL A 118 -3.69 3.30 20.29
C VAL A 118 -2.88 3.25 21.57
N ALA A 119 -2.27 2.11 21.84
CA ALA A 119 -1.29 1.94 22.91
C ALA A 119 0.02 1.49 22.27
N LEU A 120 1.08 2.27 22.44
CA LEU A 120 2.43 1.80 22.14
C LEU A 120 2.84 0.85 23.27
N ASP A 121 3.05 -0.43 22.95
CA ASP A 121 3.84 -1.28 23.83
C ASP A 121 5.29 -0.79 23.74
N ASP A 122 5.77 -0.09 24.78
CA ASP A 122 7.15 0.40 24.96
C ASP A 122 8.16 -0.76 25.06
N ALA A 123 8.22 -1.63 24.05
CA ALA A 123 9.10 -2.77 24.01
C ALA A 123 10.27 -2.50 23.05
N GLU A 124 11.19 -1.61 23.45
CA GLU A 124 12.64 -1.72 23.23
C GLU A 124 13.43 -0.69 24.07
N GLU A 125 13.60 -0.96 25.37
CA GLU A 125 14.92 -1.10 26.04
C GLU A 125 14.75 -1.41 27.55
N GLY A 126 15.09 -2.65 27.91
CA GLY A 126 15.56 -3.14 29.22
C GLY A 126 15.19 -2.43 30.54
N ALA A 127 14.35 -3.14 31.31
CA ALA A 127 14.26 -3.21 32.77
C ALA A 127 13.34 -2.21 33.53
N GLY A 128 12.21 -2.75 34.01
CA GLY A 128 11.79 -2.52 35.40
C GLY A 128 10.42 -1.90 35.63
N GLU A 129 9.45 -2.78 35.90
CA GLU A 129 8.30 -2.60 36.80
C GLU A 129 7.15 -1.62 36.43
N ALA A 130 6.05 -2.20 35.94
CA ALA A 130 4.71 -1.93 36.47
C ALA A 130 3.82 -3.18 36.28
N GLY A 131 3.68 -3.98 37.34
CA GLY A 131 2.93 -5.23 37.31
C GLY A 131 1.42 -5.06 37.38
N SER A 132 0.70 -6.07 36.88
CA SER A 132 -0.48 -6.66 37.53
C SER A 132 -0.91 -7.95 36.80
N ALA A 133 -0.16 -9.01 37.01
CA ALA A 133 -0.73 -10.32 37.28
C ALA A 133 0.29 -11.04 38.17
N GLU A 134 -0.16 -11.63 39.28
CA GLU A 134 0.60 -12.62 40.02
C GLU A 134 0.81 -13.83 39.09
N ASP A 135 1.73 -13.71 38.15
CA ASP A 135 2.30 -14.85 37.45
C ASP A 135 3.43 -15.38 38.33
N GLU A 136 3.03 -16.03 39.43
CA GLU A 136 3.68 -17.28 39.81
C GLU A 136 3.50 -18.21 38.60
N GLN A 137 4.35 -18.03 37.57
CA GLN A 137 4.54 -19.05 36.56
C GLN A 137 5.17 -20.23 37.29
N ASP A 138 4.32 -21.07 37.87
CA ASP A 138 4.62 -22.43 38.25
C ASP A 138 5.18 -23.08 36.98
N ALA A 139 6.50 -23.09 36.85
CA ALA A 139 7.18 -23.73 35.75
C ALA A 139 6.87 -25.24 35.85
N SER A 140 5.92 -25.69 35.04
CA SER A 140 5.46 -27.07 35.02
C SER A 140 6.19 -27.86 33.94
N TYR A 141 6.86 -28.94 34.32
CA TYR A 141 7.66 -29.79 33.45
C TYR A 141 6.95 -31.12 33.19
N GLU A 142 6.86 -31.51 31.91
CA GLU A 142 6.31 -32.81 31.53
C GLU A 142 7.41 -33.87 31.49
N VAL A 143 7.30 -34.88 32.37
CA VAL A 143 8.25 -36.00 32.43
C VAL A 143 7.51 -37.29 32.09
N THR A 144 8.07 -38.06 31.15
CA THR A 144 7.55 -39.38 30.80
C THR A 144 8.13 -40.44 31.72
N CYS A 145 7.27 -41.19 32.42
CA CYS A 145 7.72 -42.23 33.34
C CYS A 145 8.35 -43.42 32.60
N PRO A 146 9.62 -43.79 32.86
CA PRO A 146 10.27 -44.91 32.18
C PRO A 146 9.68 -46.28 32.56
N SER A 147 8.98 -46.38 33.70
CA SER A 147 8.39 -47.64 34.17
C SER A 147 7.01 -47.96 33.59
N CYS A 148 6.21 -46.95 33.23
CA CYS A 148 4.84 -47.16 32.74
C CYS A 148 4.47 -46.35 31.49
N GLY A 149 5.35 -45.46 31.01
CA GLY A 149 5.14 -44.64 29.82
C GLY A 149 4.14 -43.50 29.98
N ALA A 150 3.58 -43.28 31.18
CA ALA A 150 2.66 -42.18 31.43
C ALA A 150 3.41 -40.84 31.57
N VAL A 151 2.87 -39.80 30.95
CA VAL A 151 3.34 -38.42 31.10
C VAL A 151 2.81 -37.87 32.43
N THR A 152 3.70 -37.33 33.26
CA THR A 152 3.36 -36.68 34.53
C THR A 152 3.87 -35.24 34.48
N VAL A 153 3.01 -34.29 34.81
CA VAL A 153 3.36 -32.87 34.95
C VAL A 153 3.84 -32.65 36.39
N LEU A 154 5.01 -32.03 36.55
CA LEU A 154 5.64 -31.76 37.84
C LEU A 154 5.99 -30.27 37.94
N ASP A 155 5.83 -29.70 39.13
CA ASP A 155 6.35 -28.39 39.49
C ASP A 155 7.88 -28.42 39.70
N GLU A 156 8.50 -27.24 39.63
CA GLU A 156 9.94 -27.05 39.79
C GLU A 156 10.45 -27.55 41.15
N GLU A 157 9.72 -27.32 42.25
CA GLU A 157 10.12 -27.78 43.60
C GLU A 157 10.19 -29.32 43.67
N THR A 158 9.21 -30.00 43.10
CA THR A 158 9.15 -31.46 43.05
C THR A 158 10.25 -32.04 42.16
N LEU A 159 10.63 -31.34 41.09
CA LEU A 159 11.72 -31.70 40.21
C LEU A 159 13.08 -31.58 40.91
N LEU A 160 13.36 -30.43 41.56
CA LEU A 160 14.62 -30.18 42.28
C LEU A 160 14.76 -31.01 43.56
N SER A 161 13.66 -31.33 44.23
CA SER A 161 13.71 -32.12 45.47
C SER A 161 14.02 -33.61 45.26
N GLY A 162 14.01 -34.09 44.01
CA GLY A 162 14.32 -35.48 43.65
C GLY A 162 13.34 -36.51 44.22
N LYS A 163 12.16 -36.06 44.66
CA LYS A 163 11.10 -36.91 45.27
C LYS A 163 9.88 -37.09 44.38
N ALA A 164 9.98 -36.73 43.11
CA ALA A 164 8.92 -36.90 42.12
C ALA A 164 8.41 -38.34 42.06
N ARG A 165 7.08 -38.51 41.95
CA ARG A 165 6.43 -39.81 41.78
C ARG A 165 5.51 -39.77 40.58
N CYS A 166 5.50 -40.85 39.80
CA CYS A 166 4.60 -40.93 38.65
C CYS A 166 3.14 -40.99 39.10
N ALA A 167 2.28 -40.14 38.52
CA ALA A 167 0.86 -40.13 38.80
C ALA A 167 0.14 -41.43 38.37
N GLY A 168 0.67 -42.12 37.36
CA GLY A 168 0.09 -43.37 36.84
C GLY A 168 0.45 -44.62 37.63
N CYS A 169 1.70 -44.76 38.11
CA CYS A 169 2.16 -45.99 38.78
C CYS A 169 2.65 -45.82 40.21
N GLY A 170 2.74 -44.59 40.73
CA GLY A 170 3.11 -44.29 42.13
C GLY A 170 4.57 -44.55 42.51
N LYS A 171 5.38 -45.07 41.59
CA LYS A 171 6.82 -45.29 41.80
C LYS A 171 7.60 -43.97 41.73
N PRO A 172 8.72 -43.84 42.48
CA PRO A 172 9.60 -42.69 42.37
C PRO A 172 10.15 -42.58 40.93
N LEU A 173 10.16 -41.37 40.40
CA LEU A 173 10.79 -41.02 39.14
C LEU A 173 12.26 -40.70 39.41
N GLU A 174 13.16 -41.45 38.78
CA GLU A 174 14.58 -41.06 38.73
C GLU A 174 14.71 -40.04 37.59
N ILE A 175 14.87 -38.77 37.97
CA ILE A 175 15.07 -37.65 37.04
C ILE A 175 16.55 -37.29 37.13
N ASP A 176 17.33 -37.64 36.10
CA ASP A 176 18.71 -37.18 35.96
C ASP A 176 18.71 -35.72 35.51
N LEU A 177 18.79 -34.81 36.47
CA LEU A 177 19.08 -33.41 36.18
C LEU A 177 20.57 -33.32 35.78
N PRO A 178 20.92 -32.69 34.63
CA PRO A 178 22.31 -32.45 34.31
C PRO A 178 22.92 -31.55 35.38
N ASP A 179 24.00 -32.00 36.04
CA ASP A 179 24.73 -31.18 37.02
C ASP A 179 25.16 -29.87 36.34
N GLU A 180 24.64 -28.74 36.81
CA GLU A 180 25.15 -27.42 36.45
C GLU A 180 26.57 -27.30 37.02
N ASN A 181 27.57 -27.26 36.13
CA ASN A 181 28.96 -26.97 36.48
C ASN A 181 29.25 -25.47 36.43
#